data_AF-A0A5M3VVL4-F1
#
_entry.id   AF-A0A5M3VVL4-F1
#
_cell.length_a   1.000
_cell.length_b   1.000
_cell.length_c   1.000
_cell.angle_alpha   90.00
_cell.angle_beta   90.00
_cell.angle_gamma   90.00
#
_symmetry.space_group_name_H-M   'P 1'
#
loop_
_entity.id
_entity.type
_entity.pdbx_description
1 polymer ?
#
loop_
_entity_poly.entity_id
_entity_poly.type
_entity_poly.pdbx_seq_one_letter_code
_entity_poly.pdbx_strand_id
1 'polypeptide(L)'
;MAAEFQLGDYILVQDGRTLEIFHRGLSESSRYHVAFLGADVKPHGDGFKVRLGARRGDDQVIGGVSLKMNQEEFARFRDFIALAIAARDR
;
A
#
# COMPACT_ATOMS: atom_id res chain seq x y z
N MET A 1 15.28 -8.11 3.17
CA MET A 1 14.88 -8.36 1.76
C MET A 1 13.78 -7.38 1.42
N ALA A 2 13.82 -6.78 0.24
CA ALA A 2 12.69 -5.98 -0.25
C ALA A 2 11.61 -6.91 -0.81
N ALA A 3 10.35 -6.63 -0.52
CA ALA A 3 9.19 -7.27 -1.14
C ALA A 3 8.62 -6.34 -2.20
N GLU A 4 8.04 -6.93 -3.25
CA GLU A 4 7.41 -6.20 -4.35
C GLU A 4 5.99 -6.72 -4.59
N PHE A 5 5.08 -5.81 -4.90
CA PHE A 5 3.71 -6.09 -5.29
C PHE A 5 3.34 -5.26 -6.52
N GLN A 6 2.83 -5.91 -7.56
CA GLN A 6 2.40 -5.25 -8.79
C GLN A 6 0.88 -5.37 -8.97
N LEU A 7 0.25 -4.26 -9.36
CA LEU A 7 -1.17 -4.21 -9.71
C LEU A 7 -1.40 -3.19 -10.82
N GLY A 8 -1.73 -3.68 -12.01
CA GLY A 8 -1.84 -2.83 -13.20
C GLY A 8 -0.54 -2.07 -13.45
N ASP A 9 -0.62 -0.74 -13.51
CA ASP A 9 0.53 0.15 -13.69
C ASP A 9 1.23 0.54 -12.39
N TYR A 10 0.73 0.11 -11.23
CA TYR A 10 1.35 0.37 -9.94
C TYR A 10 2.32 -0.74 -9.56
N ILE A 11 3.49 -0.31 -9.08
CA ILE A 11 4.50 -1.17 -8.48
C ILE A 11 4.75 -0.64 -7.07
N LEU A 12 4.54 -1.48 -6.06
CA LEU A 12 4.76 -1.16 -4.66
C LEU A 12 5.96 -1.97 -4.17
N VAL A 13 6.93 -1.29 -3.57
CA VAL A 13 8.14 -1.92 -3.04
C VAL A 13 8.27 -1.55 -1.56
N GLN A 14 8.54 -2.52 -0.69
CA GLN A 14 8.83 -2.22 0.71
C GLN A 14 9.98 -3.05 1.25
N ASP A 15 10.77 -2.44 2.14
CA ASP A 15 12.00 -3.02 2.69
C ASP A 15 11.95 -3.20 4.22
N GLY A 16 10.76 -3.09 4.81
CA GLY A 16 10.54 -3.07 6.27
C GLY A 16 10.77 -1.71 6.94
N ARG A 17 11.26 -0.69 6.23
CA ARG A 17 11.36 0.68 6.77
C ARG A 17 10.56 1.67 5.95
N THR A 18 10.52 1.45 4.64
CA THR A 18 9.84 2.33 3.69
C THR A 18 8.94 1.53 2.78
N LEU A 19 7.83 2.15 2.38
CA LEU A 19 6.99 1.74 1.26
C LEU A 19 7.17 2.78 0.15
N GLU A 20 7.62 2.33 -1.00
CA GLU A 20 7.73 3.12 -2.22
C GLU A 20 6.65 2.69 -3.20
N ILE A 21 6.05 3.67 -3.87
CA ILE A 21 4.95 3.48 -4.80
C ILE A 21 5.34 4.14 -6.11
N PHE A 22 5.44 3.32 -7.14
CA PHE A 22 5.75 3.71 -8.51
C PHE A 22 4.49 3.56 -9.35
N HIS A 23 4.35 4.42 -10.35
CA HIS A 23 3.38 4.27 -11.43
C HIS A 23 4.13 4.28 -12.75
N ARG A 24 3.95 3.25 -13.59
CA ARG A 24 4.75 3.06 -14.82
C ARG A 24 4.71 4.24 -15.79
N GLY A 25 3.63 5.04 -15.76
CA GLY A 25 3.48 6.23 -16.58
C GLY A 25 4.01 7.54 -15.96
N LEU A 26 4.56 7.51 -14.75
CA LEU A 26 5.06 8.70 -14.05
C LEU A 26 6.56 8.58 -13.79
N SER A 27 7.27 9.69 -13.91
CA SER A 27 8.71 9.77 -13.59
C SER A 27 8.98 9.83 -12.08
N GLU A 28 7.99 10.28 -11.30
CA GLU A 28 8.10 10.43 -9.86
C GLU A 28 7.45 9.26 -9.12
N SER A 29 8.06 8.88 -7.99
CA SER A 29 7.55 7.89 -7.05
C SER A 29 7.15 8.56 -5.74
N SER A 30 6.15 8.00 -5.06
CA SER A 30 5.82 8.39 -3.68
C SER A 30 6.50 7.45 -2.70
N ARG A 31 7.09 8.00 -1.63
CA ARG A 31 7.76 7.22 -0.59
C ARG A 31 7.18 7.55 0.79
N TYR A 32 6.87 6.51 1.55
CA TYR A 32 6.32 6.59 2.89
C TYR A 32 7.21 5.81 3.86
N HIS A 33 7.49 6.40 5.03
CA HIS A 33 8.09 5.63 6.11
C HIS A 33 7.01 4.75 6.76
N VAL A 34 7.32 3.47 6.99
CA VAL A 34 6.40 2.46 7.50
C VAL A 34 5.79 2.85 8.86
N ALA A 35 6.57 3.55 9.70
CA ALA A 35 6.11 4.15 10.97
C ALA A 35 4.82 4.98 10.83
N PHE A 36 4.66 5.64 9.68
CA PHE A 36 3.52 6.51 9.39
C PHE A 36 2.60 5.93 8.32
N LEU A 37 2.75 4.65 7.97
CA LEU A 37 1.93 4.04 6.92
C LEU A 37 0.51 3.80 7.42
N GLY A 38 -0.45 4.30 6.64
CA GLY A 38 -1.88 4.06 6.80
C GLY A 38 -2.46 3.30 5.61
N ALA A 39 -3.37 2.38 5.89
CA ALA A 39 -4.16 1.67 4.89
C ALA A 39 -5.63 1.71 5.32
N ASP A 40 -6.52 2.14 4.43
CA ASP A 40 -7.97 2.09 4.58
C ASP A 40 -8.53 1.16 3.50
N VAL A 41 -9.41 0.24 3.87
CA VAL A 41 -9.98 -0.77 2.97
C VAL A 41 -11.49 -0.67 3.01
N LYS A 42 -12.10 -0.54 1.84
CA LYS A 42 -13.55 -0.51 1.69
C LYS A 42 -14.00 -1.53 0.65
N PRO A 43 -15.13 -2.24 0.86
CA PRO A 43 -15.76 -3.01 -0.19
C PRO A 43 -16.05 -2.13 -1.42
N HIS A 44 -15.87 -2.66 -2.62
CA HIS A 44 -16.18 -1.97 -3.87
C HIS A 44 -16.58 -2.96 -4.97
N GLY A 45 -17.88 -3.07 -5.23
CA GLY A 45 -18.42 -4.11 -6.12
C GLY A 45 -18.09 -5.49 -5.55
N ASP A 46 -17.57 -6.37 -6.41
CA ASP A 46 -17.15 -7.74 -6.03
C ASP A 46 -15.72 -7.81 -5.46
N GLY A 47 -15.10 -6.67 -5.20
CA GLY A 47 -13.73 -6.56 -4.72
C GLY A 47 -13.54 -5.49 -3.65
N PHE A 48 -12.33 -4.95 -3.61
CA PHE A 48 -11.89 -4.01 -2.58
C PHE A 48 -11.28 -2.77 -3.21
N LYS A 49 -11.55 -1.62 -2.60
CA LYS A 49 -10.82 -0.38 -2.82
C LYS A 49 -9.94 -0.14 -1.61
N VAL A 50 -8.63 -0.17 -1.84
CA VAL A 50 -7.60 0.08 -0.83
C VAL A 50 -7.05 1.49 -1.03
N ARG A 51 -6.97 2.27 0.03
CA ARG A 51 -6.25 3.55 0.05
C ARG A 51 -5.00 3.40 0.90
N LEU A 52 -3.85 3.71 0.31
CA LEU A 52 -2.54 3.70 0.97
C LEU A 52 -1.98 5.10 1.00
N GLY A 53 -1.29 5.44 2.09
CA GLY A 53 -0.62 6.73 2.23
C GLY A 53 -0.10 6.93 3.65
N ALA A 54 0.14 8.18 4.03
CA ALA A 54 0.51 8.51 5.39
C ALA A 54 -0.73 8.53 6.29
N ARG A 55 -0.63 7.90 7.47
CA ARG A 55 -1.60 8.01 8.55
C ARG A 55 -1.47 9.41 9.18
N ARG A 56 -2.60 10.09 9.35
CA ARG A 56 -2.72 11.37 10.06
C ARG A 56 -3.82 11.27 11.10
N GLY A 57 -3.45 11.30 12.38
CA GLY A 57 -4.38 11.02 13.48
C GLY A 57 -4.88 9.57 13.45
N ASP A 58 -5.98 9.31 14.15
CA ASP A 58 -6.42 7.93 14.38
C ASP A 58 -7.02 7.25 13.14
N ASP A 59 -7.65 8.00 12.22
CA ASP A 59 -8.45 7.41 11.13
C ASP A 59 -8.21 7.96 9.71
N GLN A 60 -7.32 8.93 9.51
CA GLN A 60 -7.14 9.51 8.17
C GLN A 60 -5.90 8.97 7.45
N VAL A 61 -6.09 8.56 6.21
CA VAL A 61 -5.01 8.26 5.26
C VAL A 61 -4.93 9.40 4.24
N ILE A 62 -3.77 10.06 4.17
CA ILE A 62 -3.51 11.18 3.28
C ILE A 62 -2.41 10.85 2.26
N GLY A 63 -2.52 11.44 1.07
CA GLY A 63 -1.62 11.15 -0.05
C GLY A 63 -1.75 9.70 -0.56
N GLY A 64 -0.70 9.27 -1.25
CA GLY A 64 -0.48 7.93 -1.76
C GLY A 64 -1.41 7.57 -2.90
N VAL A 65 -1.95 6.36 -2.88
CA VAL A 65 -2.69 5.79 -4.01
C VAL A 65 -3.97 5.14 -3.57
N SER A 66 -4.92 5.04 -4.51
CA SER A 66 -6.12 4.22 -4.35
C SER A 66 -6.12 3.10 -5.37
N LEU A 67 -6.02 1.88 -4.87
CA LEU A 67 -5.94 0.65 -5.66
C LEU A 67 -7.30 -0.06 -5.62
N LYS A 68 -7.77 -0.53 -6.77
CA LYS A 68 -8.95 -1.38 -6.88
C LYS A 68 -8.48 -2.79 -7.17
N MET A 69 -8.93 -3.75 -6.38
CA MET A 69 -8.46 -5.13 -6.42
C MET A 69 -9.65 -6.08 -6.39
N ASN A 70 -9.57 -7.18 -7.13
CA ASN A 70 -10.43 -8.33 -6.90
C ASN A 70 -10.01 -9.10 -5.63
N GLN A 71 -10.71 -10.19 -5.29
CA GLN A 71 -10.41 -10.97 -4.07
C GLN A 71 -8.99 -11.57 -4.07
N GLU A 72 -8.53 -12.12 -5.19
CA GLU A 72 -7.21 -12.77 -5.29
C GLU A 72 -6.07 -11.76 -5.20
N GLU A 73 -6.22 -10.61 -5.87
CA GLU A 73 -5.30 -9.48 -5.78
C GLU A 73 -5.25 -8.92 -4.37
N PHE A 74 -6.40 -8.79 -3.71
CA PHE A 74 -6.46 -8.30 -2.34
C PHE A 74 -5.82 -9.28 -1.36
N ALA A 75 -5.97 -10.60 -1.55
CA ALA A 75 -5.30 -11.59 -0.74
C ALA A 75 -3.76 -11.45 -0.80
N ARG A 76 -3.20 -11.37 -2.02
CA ARG A 76 -1.76 -11.14 -2.24
C ARG A 76 -1.29 -9.79 -1.67
N PHE A 77 -2.13 -8.76 -1.80
CA PHE A 77 -1.84 -7.45 -1.22
C PHE A 77 -1.77 -7.49 0.32
N ARG A 78 -2.67 -8.23 0.98
CA ARG A 78 -2.62 -8.39 2.44
C ARG A 78 -1.32 -9.03 2.89
N ASP A 79 -0.87 -10.07 2.20
CA ASP A 79 0.39 -10.74 2.53
C ASP A 79 1.59 -9.80 2.38
N PHE A 80 1.59 -9.00 1.29
CA PHE A 80 2.61 -7.98 1.05
C PHE A 80 2.63 -6.90 2.14
N ILE A 81 1.47 -6.32 2.48
CA ILE A 81 1.40 -5.18 3.40
C ILE A 81 1.57 -5.62 4.87
N ALA A 82 1.26 -6.87 5.20
CA ALA A 82 1.47 -7.43 6.53
C ALA A 82 2.94 -7.35 6.96
N LEU A 83 3.87 -7.50 6.02
CA LEU A 83 5.30 -7.34 6.27
C LEU A 83 5.66 -5.91 6.70
N ALA A 84 5.06 -4.90 6.06
CA ALA A 84 5.26 -3.50 6.45
C ALA A 84 4.61 -3.21 7.82
N ILE A 85 3.41 -3.72 8.08
CA ILE A 85 2.74 -3.56 9.38
C ILE A 85 3.56 -4.22 10.50
N ALA A 86 4.04 -5.45 10.29
CA ALA A 86 4.87 -6.15 11.27
C ALA A 86 6.18 -5.40 11.58
N ALA A 87 6.76 -4.72 10.59
CA ALA A 87 7.94 -3.91 10.80
C ALA A 87 7.64 -2.56 11.51
N ARG A 88 6.42 -2.04 11.37
CA ARG A 88 5.95 -0.85 12.10
C ARG A 88 5.81 -1.10 13.59
N ASP A 89 5.26 -2.26 13.95
CA ASP A 89 4.87 -2.59 15.32
C ASP A 89 6.02 -3.24 16.12
N ARG A 90 7.26 -3.16 15.60
CA ARG A 90 8.48 -3.74 16.18
C ARG A 90 9.30 -2.71 16.96
#